data_AF-A0A924WJQ0-F1
#
_entry.id   AF-A0A924WJQ0-F1
#
_cell.length_a   1.000
_cell.length_b   1.000
_cell.length_c   1.000
_cell.angle_alpha   90.00
_cell.angle_beta   90.00
_cell.angle_gamma   90.00
#
_symmetry.space_group_name_H-M   'P 1'
#
loop_
_entity.id
_entity.type
_entity.pdbx_description
1 polymer ?
#
loop_
_entity_poly.entity_id
_entity_poly.type
_entity_poly.pdbx_seq_one_letter_code
_entity_poly.pdbx_strand_id
1 'polypeptide(L)'
;MRSTLLLAVVTALFSPFMLHAQQGKKMDIDISSEVLKTAEWAAFKYMEKIDLAQTGDQKAIKEFLEFSAVVDGVEALQHATTCIELIPFTTDEKMGAVIYILKPKLREVLLDRFQLAQGRTKKEEMRKPLQEWAPLTWKALHGEKVVCSSCMSQGLTKAGGQKPAPPAADSEAIQPASATGKQ
;
A
#
# COMPACT_ATOMS: atom_id res chain seq x y z
N MET A 1 -67.46 -38.88 -1.47
CA MET A 1 -67.11 -38.38 -2.81
C MET A 1 -66.01 -37.34 -2.65
N ARG A 2 -64.91 -37.52 -3.39
CA ARG A 2 -63.71 -36.67 -3.36
C ARG A 2 -64.00 -35.39 -4.15
N SER A 3 -63.65 -34.22 -3.61
CA SER A 3 -63.37 -33.07 -4.47
C SER A 3 -62.42 -32.11 -3.76
N THR A 4 -61.15 -32.22 -4.15
CA THR A 4 -60.03 -31.35 -3.85
C THR A 4 -60.19 -30.01 -4.59
N LEU A 5 -60.16 -28.91 -3.84
CA LEU A 5 -60.04 -27.56 -4.36
C LEU A 5 -58.61 -27.09 -4.05
N LEU A 6 -57.73 -27.20 -5.06
CA LEU A 6 -56.34 -26.77 -5.02
C LEU A 6 -56.10 -25.94 -6.27
N LEU A 7 -56.14 -24.61 -6.14
CA LEU A 7 -55.28 -23.72 -6.92
C LEU A 7 -55.35 -22.31 -6.31
N ALA A 8 -54.39 -21.99 -5.45
CA ALA A 8 -54.04 -20.62 -5.11
C ALA A 8 -52.54 -20.46 -5.32
N VAL A 9 -52.24 -19.62 -6.30
CA VAL A 9 -50.93 -19.18 -6.76
C VAL A 9 -50.17 -18.51 -5.63
N VAL A 10 -48.98 -19.01 -5.30
CA VAL A 10 -47.93 -18.21 -4.63
C VAL A 10 -46.63 -18.40 -5.40
N THR A 11 -46.43 -17.48 -6.33
CA THR A 11 -45.15 -17.10 -6.91
C THR A 11 -44.20 -16.64 -5.80
N ALA A 12 -43.36 -17.53 -5.29
CA ALA A 12 -42.13 -17.13 -4.60
C ALA A 12 -40.99 -17.18 -5.62
N LEU A 13 -40.58 -15.98 -6.00
CA LEU A 13 -39.45 -15.64 -6.84
C LEU A 13 -38.23 -16.51 -6.46
N PHE A 14 -37.95 -17.54 -7.25
CA PHE A 14 -36.61 -18.12 -7.32
C PHE A 14 -35.72 -17.07 -7.95
N SER A 15 -35.21 -16.16 -7.12
CA SER A 15 -34.05 -15.35 -7.46
C SER A 15 -32.93 -16.31 -7.85
N PRO A 16 -32.38 -16.24 -9.07
CA PRO A 16 -31.07 -16.80 -9.28
C PRO A 16 -30.14 -15.97 -8.39
N PHE A 17 -29.69 -16.56 -7.29
CA PHE A 17 -28.47 -16.08 -6.66
C PHE A 17 -27.44 -16.04 -7.79
N MET A 18 -27.14 -14.83 -8.24
CA MET A 18 -25.97 -14.59 -9.06
C MET A 18 -24.80 -15.02 -8.19
N LEU A 19 -24.37 -16.28 -8.36
CA LEU A 19 -22.99 -16.67 -8.15
C LEU A 19 -22.20 -15.77 -9.12
N HIS A 20 -21.88 -14.56 -8.65
CA HIS A 20 -20.66 -13.93 -9.05
C HIS A 20 -19.57 -14.88 -8.59
N ALA A 21 -19.22 -15.83 -9.45
CA ALA A 21 -17.90 -16.39 -9.48
C ALA A 21 -16.98 -15.18 -9.71
N GLN A 22 -16.64 -14.47 -8.64
CA GLN A 22 -15.44 -13.66 -8.61
C GLN A 22 -14.35 -14.67 -8.89
N GLN A 23 -13.91 -14.65 -10.15
CA GLN A 23 -12.78 -15.40 -10.63
C GLN A 23 -11.62 -14.97 -9.75
N GLY A 24 -11.39 -15.73 -8.69
CA GLY A 24 -10.51 -15.36 -7.60
C GLY A 24 -9.15 -15.09 -8.20
N LYS A 25 -8.76 -13.82 -8.21
CA LYS A 25 -7.40 -13.42 -8.54
C LYS A 25 -6.54 -14.22 -7.58
N LYS A 26 -5.89 -15.28 -8.07
CA LYS A 26 -5.17 -16.23 -7.23
C LYS A 26 -4.07 -15.41 -6.55
N MET A 27 -4.29 -15.06 -5.29
CA MET A 27 -3.33 -14.27 -4.53
C MET A 27 -2.12 -15.18 -4.35
N ASP A 28 -1.05 -14.87 -5.09
CA ASP A 28 0.26 -15.48 -4.86
C ASP A 28 0.92 -14.76 -3.69
N ILE A 29 0.26 -14.77 -2.53
CA ILE A 29 0.73 -14.25 -1.24
C ILE A 29 0.21 -15.21 -0.17
N ASP A 30 1.09 -15.75 0.67
CA ASP A 30 0.72 -16.62 1.78
C ASP A 30 0.03 -15.80 2.88
N ILE A 31 -1.21 -16.19 3.21
CA ILE A 31 -2.05 -15.51 4.22
C ILE A 31 -2.48 -16.56 5.26
N SER A 32 -2.06 -16.36 6.51
CA SER A 32 -2.42 -17.24 7.61
C SER A 32 -3.84 -16.99 8.10
N SER A 33 -4.59 -18.07 8.38
CA SER A 33 -5.90 -18.01 9.02
C SER A 33 -5.86 -17.40 10.42
N GLU A 34 -4.78 -17.60 11.18
CA GLU A 34 -4.67 -17.03 12.53
C GLU A 34 -4.51 -15.51 12.50
N VAL A 35 -3.73 -15.00 11.54
CA VAL A 35 -3.61 -13.55 11.33
C VAL A 35 -4.95 -12.93 10.93
N LEU A 36 -5.76 -13.63 10.15
CA LEU A 36 -7.11 -13.16 9.79
C LEU A 36 -8.04 -13.07 11.01
N LYS A 37 -7.97 -14.03 11.95
CA LYS A 37 -8.74 -13.96 13.20
C LYS A 37 -8.32 -12.77 14.06
N THR A 38 -7.02 -12.53 14.18
CA THR A 38 -6.50 -11.37 14.94
C THR A 38 -6.87 -10.06 14.27
N ALA A 39 -6.87 -10.01 12.93
CA ALA A 39 -7.34 -8.86 12.19
C ALA A 39 -8.84 -8.59 12.40
N GLU A 40 -9.67 -9.63 12.40
CA GLU A 40 -11.10 -9.53 12.72
C GLU A 40 -11.31 -8.99 14.14
N TRP A 41 -10.60 -9.54 15.13
CA TRP A 41 -10.65 -9.07 16.52
C TRP A 41 -10.23 -7.60 16.65
N ALA A 42 -9.22 -7.17 15.89
CA ALA A 42 -8.73 -5.80 15.86
C ALA A 42 -9.58 -4.86 14.96
N ALA A 43 -10.67 -5.35 14.37
CA ALA A 43 -11.46 -4.64 13.35
C ALA A 43 -10.62 -4.12 12.16
N PHE A 44 -9.51 -4.78 11.87
CA PHE A 44 -8.60 -4.47 10.77
C PHE A 44 -9.04 -5.21 9.50
N LYS A 45 -9.30 -4.46 8.44
CA LYS A 45 -9.76 -5.02 7.15
C LYS A 45 -8.62 -5.63 6.34
N TYR A 46 -8.06 -6.74 6.81
CA TYR A 46 -6.82 -7.32 6.30
C TYR A 46 -6.80 -7.54 4.78
N MET A 47 -7.81 -8.22 4.24
CA MET A 47 -7.88 -8.53 2.80
C MET A 47 -8.05 -7.28 1.95
N GLU A 48 -8.87 -6.31 2.39
CA GLU A 48 -9.04 -5.02 1.71
C GLU A 48 -7.69 -4.28 1.60
N LYS A 49 -6.87 -4.32 2.66
CA LYS A 49 -5.54 -3.70 2.65
C LYS A 49 -4.57 -4.40 1.73
N ILE A 50 -4.60 -5.74 1.64
CA ILE A 50 -3.79 -6.48 0.67
C ILE A 50 -4.18 -6.11 -0.76
N ASP A 51 -5.48 -6.13 -1.07
CA ASP A 51 -5.99 -5.81 -2.41
C ASP A 51 -5.55 -4.40 -2.86
N LEU A 52 -5.74 -3.40 -1.99
CA LEU A 52 -5.32 -2.03 -2.25
C LEU A 52 -3.80 -1.92 -2.35
N ALA A 53 -3.05 -2.57 -1.46
CA ALA A 53 -1.60 -2.54 -1.49
C ALA A 53 -1.03 -3.16 -2.77
N GLN A 54 -1.60 -4.25 -3.28
CA GLN A 54 -1.20 -4.83 -4.57
C GLN A 54 -1.38 -3.88 -5.76
N THR A 55 -2.25 -2.86 -5.64
CA THR A 55 -2.38 -1.80 -6.66
C THR A 55 -1.39 -0.65 -6.47
N GLY A 56 -0.57 -0.72 -5.42
CA GLY A 56 0.41 0.31 -5.06
C GLY A 56 -0.17 1.45 -4.22
N ASP A 57 -1.33 1.26 -3.57
CA ASP A 57 -1.89 2.22 -2.62
C ASP A 57 -0.97 2.35 -1.39
N GLN A 58 -0.26 3.47 -1.28
CA GLN A 58 0.70 3.71 -0.21
C GLN A 58 0.05 3.78 1.18
N LYS A 59 -1.20 4.25 1.27
CA LYS A 59 -1.92 4.30 2.55
C LYS A 59 -2.25 2.88 2.99
N ALA A 60 -2.71 2.03 2.08
CA ALA A 60 -2.96 0.62 2.38
C ALA A 60 -1.68 -0.13 2.76
N ILE A 61 -0.57 0.09 2.04
CA ILE A 61 0.75 -0.48 2.39
C ILE A 61 1.15 -0.04 3.81
N LYS A 62 1.01 1.25 4.12
CA LYS A 62 1.36 1.80 5.44
C LYS A 62 0.53 1.16 6.55
N GLU A 63 -0.80 1.16 6.40
CA GLU A 63 -1.71 0.58 7.39
C GLU A 63 -1.46 -0.93 7.56
N PHE A 64 -1.13 -1.63 6.47
CA PHE A 64 -0.77 -3.04 6.50
C PHE A 64 0.52 -3.29 7.27
N LEU A 65 1.56 -2.48 7.08
CA LEU A 65 2.80 -2.58 7.86
C LEU A 65 2.59 -2.18 9.33
N GLU A 66 1.75 -1.19 9.61
CA GLU A 66 1.43 -0.76 10.98
C GLU A 66 0.66 -1.83 11.77
N PHE A 67 -0.08 -2.71 11.08
CA PHE A 67 -0.73 -3.86 11.71
C PHE A 67 0.28 -4.80 12.40
N SER A 68 1.56 -4.77 12.02
CA SER A 68 2.63 -5.44 12.77
C SER A 68 2.70 -5.03 14.24
N ALA A 69 2.25 -3.83 14.62
CA ALA A 69 2.20 -3.42 16.03
C ALA A 69 1.08 -4.10 16.84
N VAL A 70 0.11 -4.73 16.17
CA VAL A 70 -1.05 -5.40 16.78
C VAL A 70 -0.81 -6.89 16.99
N VAL A 71 -0.01 -7.51 16.11
CA VAL A 71 0.28 -8.95 16.14
C VAL A 71 1.58 -9.26 16.90
N ASP A 72 1.55 -10.39 17.63
CA ASP A 72 2.62 -10.93 18.48
C ASP A 72 3.02 -12.35 18.01
N GLY A 73 4.21 -12.81 18.43
CA GLY A 73 4.52 -14.23 18.47
C GLY A 73 4.53 -14.89 17.10
N VAL A 74 3.80 -16.01 16.97
CA VAL A 74 3.73 -16.76 15.71
C VAL A 74 2.98 -15.98 14.62
N GLU A 75 1.91 -15.29 15.00
CA GLU A 75 1.09 -14.48 14.08
C GLU A 75 1.88 -13.29 13.52
N ALA A 76 2.73 -12.67 14.34
CA ALA A 76 3.65 -11.63 13.90
C ALA A 76 4.58 -12.11 12.78
N LEU A 77 5.10 -13.34 12.87
CA LEU A 77 5.96 -13.92 11.84
C LEU A 77 5.18 -14.33 10.58
N GLN A 78 3.94 -14.79 10.74
CA GLN A 78 3.06 -15.09 9.61
C GLN A 78 2.68 -13.82 8.85
N HIS A 79 2.31 -12.75 9.57
CA HIS A 79 2.03 -11.45 8.96
C HIS A 79 3.27 -10.87 8.28
N ALA A 80 4.45 -10.96 8.92
CA ALA A 80 5.71 -10.55 8.30
C ALA A 80 6.01 -11.34 7.01
N THR A 81 5.66 -12.63 6.95
CA THR A 81 5.76 -13.44 5.73
C THR A 81 4.85 -12.86 4.63
N THR A 82 3.60 -12.51 4.96
CA THR A 82 2.71 -11.81 4.03
C THR A 82 3.30 -10.47 3.56
N CYS A 83 3.93 -9.69 4.45
CA CYS A 83 4.54 -8.41 4.11
C CYS A 83 5.72 -8.53 3.13
N ILE A 84 6.64 -9.50 3.34
CA ILE A 84 7.76 -9.70 2.41
C ILE A 84 7.25 -10.19 1.05
N GLU A 85 6.20 -11.00 1.03
CA GLU A 85 5.59 -11.51 -0.20
C GLU A 85 4.83 -10.44 -0.97
N LEU A 86 4.45 -9.33 -0.32
CA LEU A 86 3.79 -8.19 -0.93
C LEU A 86 4.77 -7.27 -1.69
N ILE A 87 6.06 -7.27 -1.33
CA ILE A 87 7.08 -6.36 -1.91
C ILE A 87 7.12 -6.39 -3.44
N PRO A 88 7.13 -7.56 -4.12
CA PRO A 88 7.17 -7.60 -5.58
C PRO A 88 5.92 -6.99 -6.25
N PHE A 89 4.77 -6.99 -5.56
CA PHE A 89 3.53 -6.43 -6.08
C PHE A 89 3.48 -4.91 -5.92
N THR A 90 4.07 -4.38 -4.85
CA THR A 90 4.12 -2.92 -4.60
C THR A 90 5.30 -2.24 -5.28
N THR A 91 6.32 -3.02 -5.66
CA THR A 91 7.70 -2.61 -5.94
C THR A 91 8.50 -2.26 -4.69
N ASP A 92 9.83 -2.50 -4.78
CA ASP A 92 10.80 -2.16 -3.74
C ASP A 92 10.85 -0.65 -3.45
N GLU A 93 10.72 0.18 -4.49
CA GLU A 93 10.74 1.64 -4.36
C GLU A 93 9.56 2.16 -3.52
N LYS A 94 8.34 1.71 -3.79
CA LYS A 94 7.16 2.14 -3.02
C LYS A 94 7.19 1.59 -1.61
N MET A 95 7.56 0.32 -1.45
CA MET A 95 7.68 -0.30 -0.12
C MET A 95 8.70 0.46 0.74
N GLY A 96 9.90 0.72 0.21
CA GLY A 96 10.94 1.48 0.90
C GLY A 96 10.50 2.89 1.27
N ALA A 97 9.83 3.61 0.37
CA ALA A 97 9.32 4.95 0.65
C ALA A 97 8.29 4.96 1.80
N VAL A 98 7.39 3.95 1.84
CA VAL A 98 6.42 3.81 2.93
C VAL A 98 7.08 3.40 4.24
N ILE A 99 8.04 2.46 4.22
CA ILE A 99 8.77 2.03 5.42
C ILE A 99 9.50 3.21 6.05
N TYR A 100 10.14 4.07 5.25
CA TYR A 100 10.92 5.20 5.75
C TYR A 100 10.07 6.15 6.62
N ILE A 101 8.80 6.36 6.28
CA ILE A 101 7.90 7.25 7.04
C ILE A 101 7.28 6.60 8.28
N LEU A 102 7.50 5.30 8.51
CA LEU A 102 7.06 4.62 9.73
C LEU A 102 7.84 5.11 10.96
N LYS A 103 7.30 4.86 12.15
CA LYS A 103 8.01 5.15 13.40
C LYS A 103 9.31 4.33 13.48
N PRO A 104 10.43 4.88 13.99
CA PRO A 104 11.70 4.17 14.09
C PRO A 104 11.58 2.80 14.77
N LYS A 105 10.83 2.73 15.88
CA LYS A 105 10.66 1.47 16.60
C LYS A 105 9.92 0.40 15.80
N LEU A 106 8.96 0.81 14.96
CA LEU A 106 8.27 -0.13 14.08
C LEU A 106 9.20 -0.64 12.99
N ARG A 107 10.12 0.19 12.47
CA ARG A 107 11.12 -0.27 11.48
C ARG A 107 12.07 -1.30 12.06
N GLU A 108 12.55 -1.11 13.30
CA GLU A 108 13.36 -2.13 14.00
C GLU A 108 12.60 -3.46 14.10
N VAL A 109 11.33 -3.41 14.54
CA VAL A 109 10.49 -4.59 14.65
C VAL A 109 10.26 -5.26 13.29
N LEU A 110 10.04 -4.49 12.24
CA LEU A 110 9.88 -5.00 10.88
C LEU A 110 11.17 -5.62 10.36
N LEU A 111 12.34 -5.03 10.64
CA LEU A 111 13.63 -5.56 10.23
C LEU A 111 13.85 -6.96 10.80
N ASP A 112 13.71 -7.11 12.12
CA ASP A 112 13.88 -8.40 12.81
C ASP A 112 12.89 -9.44 12.26
N ARG A 113 11.62 -9.06 12.11
CA ARG A 113 10.57 -9.97 11.64
C ARG A 113 10.74 -10.35 10.17
N PHE A 114 11.18 -9.42 9.33
CA PHE A 114 11.40 -9.70 7.91
C PHE A 114 12.53 -10.70 7.75
N GLN A 115 13.65 -10.52 8.47
CA GLN A 115 14.76 -11.48 8.48
C GLN A 115 14.29 -12.88 8.90
N LEU A 116 13.50 -12.98 9.98
CA LEU A 116 12.93 -14.26 10.42
C LEU A 116 11.93 -14.84 9.41
N ALA A 117 11.14 -13.99 8.75
CA ALA A 117 10.18 -14.40 7.73
C ALA A 117 10.84 -14.94 6.45
N GLN A 118 12.04 -14.49 6.09
CA GLN A 118 12.81 -15.04 4.97
C GLN A 118 13.08 -16.54 5.15
N GLY A 119 13.25 -17.00 6.40
CA GLY A 119 13.40 -18.43 6.71
C GLY A 119 12.09 -19.24 6.64
N ARG A 120 10.93 -18.58 6.53
CA ARG A 120 9.60 -19.22 6.56
C ARG A 120 8.86 -19.17 5.23
N THR A 121 9.15 -18.21 4.38
CA THR A 121 8.52 -18.15 3.06
C THR A 121 8.83 -19.39 2.22
N LYS A 122 7.84 -19.78 1.41
CA LYS A 122 7.94 -20.88 0.46
C LYS A 122 8.60 -20.44 -0.86
N LYS A 123 8.76 -19.13 -1.07
CA LYS A 123 9.33 -18.54 -2.28
C LYS A 123 10.85 -18.43 -2.15
N GLU A 124 11.56 -19.18 -2.98
CA GLU A 124 13.03 -19.30 -2.93
C GLU A 124 13.75 -17.95 -3.07
N GLU A 125 13.29 -17.09 -3.98
CA GLU A 125 13.86 -15.77 -4.23
C GLU A 125 13.88 -14.89 -2.97
N MET A 126 12.88 -15.04 -2.10
CA MET A 126 12.72 -14.24 -0.89
C MET A 126 13.50 -14.79 0.31
N ARG A 127 14.12 -15.97 0.17
CA ARG A 127 15.05 -16.53 1.17
C ARG A 127 16.45 -15.92 1.08
N LYS A 128 16.81 -15.33 -0.06
CA LYS A 128 18.05 -14.56 -0.21
C LYS A 128 18.01 -13.34 0.72
N PRO A 129 19.15 -12.84 1.23
CA PRO A 129 19.17 -11.64 2.06
C PRO A 129 18.35 -10.49 1.46
N LEU A 130 17.52 -9.84 2.28
CA LEU A 130 16.59 -8.79 1.82
C LEU A 130 17.29 -7.69 1.01
N GLN A 131 18.53 -7.35 1.36
CA GLN A 131 19.36 -6.39 0.64
C GLN A 131 19.62 -6.76 -0.83
N GLU A 132 19.65 -8.05 -1.18
CA GLU A 132 19.96 -8.51 -2.54
C GLU A 132 18.80 -8.30 -3.52
N TRP A 133 17.56 -8.43 -3.06
CA TRP A 133 16.38 -8.41 -3.93
C TRP A 133 15.40 -7.26 -3.65
N ALA A 134 15.47 -6.65 -2.46
CA ALA A 134 14.72 -5.45 -2.09
C ALA A 134 15.65 -4.40 -1.39
N PRO A 135 16.68 -3.90 -2.10
CA PRO A 135 17.70 -3.02 -1.51
C PRO A 135 17.14 -1.69 -0.97
N LEU A 136 16.07 -1.13 -1.55
CA LEU A 136 15.48 0.13 -1.06
C LEU A 136 14.66 -0.12 0.20
N THR A 137 13.91 -1.22 0.26
CA THR A 137 13.23 -1.68 1.47
C THR A 137 14.24 -1.90 2.60
N TRP A 138 15.37 -2.57 2.31
CA TRP A 138 16.46 -2.76 3.27
C TRP A 138 17.02 -1.44 3.82
N LYS A 139 17.32 -0.49 2.93
CA LYS A 139 17.78 0.87 3.31
C LYS A 139 16.77 1.58 4.20
N ALA A 140 15.49 1.55 3.84
CA ALA A 140 14.43 2.19 4.60
C ALA A 140 14.30 1.60 6.01
N LEU A 141 14.41 0.28 6.16
CA LEU A 141 14.40 -0.40 7.46
C LEU A 141 15.56 0.06 8.36
N HIS A 142 16.72 0.38 7.77
CA HIS A 142 17.88 0.96 8.47
C HIS A 142 17.78 2.49 8.68
N GLY A 143 16.64 3.08 8.32
CA GLY A 143 16.39 4.52 8.49
C GLY A 143 17.01 5.40 7.41
N GLU A 144 17.56 4.83 6.33
CA GLU A 144 18.00 5.60 5.18
C GLU A 144 16.78 6.11 4.39
N LYS A 145 16.87 7.36 3.92
CA LYS A 145 15.79 7.99 3.16
C LYS A 145 15.62 7.34 1.80
N VAL A 146 14.41 6.86 1.55
CA VAL A 146 13.98 6.38 0.23
C VAL A 146 12.86 7.27 -0.27
N VAL A 147 13.01 7.78 -1.49
CA VAL A 147 12.01 8.61 -2.15
C VAL A 147 11.50 7.86 -3.36
N CYS A 148 10.19 7.69 -3.44
CA CYS A 148 9.54 7.12 -4.62
C CYS A 148 9.39 8.22 -5.69
N SER A 149 10.22 8.13 -6.73
CA SER A 149 10.24 9.04 -7.87
C SER A 149 8.93 9.03 -8.66
N SER A 150 8.32 7.85 -8.79
CA SER A 150 7.03 7.64 -9.47
C SER A 150 5.81 8.09 -8.66
N CYS A 151 5.97 8.30 -7.35
CA CYS A 151 4.89 8.67 -6.44
C CYS A 151 4.64 10.19 -6.38
N MET A 152 5.62 11.00 -6.80
CA MET A 152 5.52 12.46 -6.85
C MET A 152 4.53 12.96 -7.92
N SER A 153 4.15 12.11 -8.88
CA SER A 153 3.20 12.45 -9.95
C SER A 153 1.73 12.37 -9.52
N GLN A 154 1.43 11.73 -8.38
CA GLN A 154 0.06 11.46 -7.94
C GLN A 154 -0.52 12.48 -6.96
N GLY A 155 0.14 13.61 -6.74
CA GLY A 155 -0.29 14.58 -5.74
C GLY A 155 0.08 16.03 -6.03
N LEU A 156 -0.39 16.60 -7.15
CA LEU A 156 -0.71 18.04 -7.22
C LEU A 156 -1.61 18.43 -8.41
N THR A 157 -2.75 17.77 -8.63
CA THR A 157 -3.84 18.38 -9.42
C THR A 157 -4.74 19.22 -8.50
N LYS A 158 -4.25 20.41 -8.13
CA LYS A 158 -5.16 21.48 -7.71
C LYS A 158 -5.79 22.05 -8.98
N ALA A 159 -7.08 21.75 -9.16
CA ALA A 159 -7.89 22.39 -10.19
C ALA A 159 -7.91 23.91 -9.95
N GLY A 160 -7.38 24.66 -10.92
CA GLY A 160 -7.47 26.10 -11.02
C GLY A 160 -7.34 26.47 -12.49
N GLY A 161 -8.48 26.66 -13.15
CA GLY A 161 -8.57 26.92 -14.58
C GLY A 161 -7.82 28.18 -15.01
N GLN A 162 -7.31 28.11 -16.23
CA GLN A 162 -6.64 29.17 -16.98
C GLN A 162 -7.53 30.41 -17.16
N LYS A 163 -6.89 31.59 -17.31
CA LYS A 163 -7.21 32.49 -18.42
C LYS A 163 -5.92 33.09 -19.02
N PRO A 164 -5.76 33.10 -20.36
CA PRO A 164 -4.55 33.56 -21.04
C PRO A 164 -4.54 35.07 -21.35
N ALA A 165 -3.34 35.70 -21.21
CA ALA A 165 -2.60 36.77 -21.95
C ALA A 165 -3.38 37.95 -22.65
N PRO A 166 -2.75 39.04 -23.20
CA PRO A 166 -1.32 39.34 -23.48
C PRO A 166 -0.94 40.87 -23.26
N PRO A 167 -0.08 41.59 -24.06
CA PRO A 167 1.08 42.36 -23.55
C PRO A 167 1.06 43.90 -23.82
N ALA A 168 1.95 44.68 -23.20
CA ALA A 168 2.45 46.01 -23.64
C ALA A 168 3.62 46.43 -22.71
N ALA A 169 4.86 46.54 -23.19
CA ALA A 169 5.46 47.69 -23.90
C ALA A 169 5.83 48.87 -22.97
N ASP A 170 7.15 49.08 -22.87
CA ASP A 170 7.92 50.32 -22.68
C ASP A 170 7.46 51.39 -21.69
N SER A 171 8.34 51.69 -20.72
CA SER A 171 8.82 53.07 -20.51
C SER A 171 10.12 53.13 -19.71
N GLU A 172 11.03 53.90 -20.29
CA GLU A 172 12.39 54.27 -19.89
C GLU A 172 12.55 54.99 -18.54
N ALA A 173 13.80 54.92 -18.07
CA ALA A 173 14.58 55.89 -17.28
C ALA A 173 14.11 56.17 -15.84
N ILE A 174 15.00 56.15 -14.84
CA ILE A 174 16.02 57.18 -14.63
C ILE A 174 17.19 56.61 -13.79
N GLN A 175 18.43 56.81 -14.25
CA GLN A 175 19.67 56.70 -13.46
C GLN A 175 19.78 57.89 -12.47
N PRO A 176 20.61 57.80 -11.41
CA PRO A 176 21.95 58.37 -11.58
C PRO A 176 23.10 57.56 -10.94
N ALA A 177 24.28 57.80 -11.52
CA ALA A 177 25.62 57.41 -11.09
C ALA A 177 25.94 57.86 -9.66
N SER A 178 26.69 57.09 -8.85
CA SER A 178 28.15 57.17 -8.62
C SER A 178 28.34 56.73 -7.15
N ALA A 179 29.44 56.16 -6.63
CA ALA A 179 30.83 56.22 -7.00
C ALA A 179 31.60 54.98 -6.48
N THR A 180 32.67 54.71 -7.21
CA THR A 180 33.80 53.81 -6.97
C THR A 180 34.50 54.06 -5.62
N GLY A 181 34.90 52.99 -4.93
CA GLY A 181 35.86 53.02 -3.82
C GLY A 181 36.48 51.64 -3.58
N LYS A 182 37.70 51.45 -4.09
CA LYS A 182 38.55 50.26 -3.91
C LYS A 182 39.33 50.35 -2.58
N GLN A 183 39.64 49.15 -2.06
CA GLN A 183 40.80 48.75 -1.24
C GLN A 183 40.97 49.35 0.15
#